data_AF-A0A352FSA0-F1
#
_entry.id   AF-A0A352FSA0-F1
#
_cell.length_a   1.000
_cell.length_b   1.000
_cell.length_c   1.000
_cell.angle_alpha   90.00
_cell.angle_beta   90.00
_cell.angle_gamma   90.00
#
_symmetry.space_group_name_H-M   'P 1'
#
loop_
_entity.id
_entity.type
_entity.pdbx_description
1 polymer ?
#
loop_
_entity_poly.entity_id
_entity_poly.type
_entity_poly.pdbx_seq_one_letter_code
_entity_poly.pdbx_strand_id
1 'polypeptide(L)'
;MKPILVILLISLTFTAAVGQRKVEDKSPKCTLGMDHAPELRGFRLATPQQTVLAKFPGVSIEKPDKFGLARLRLSLIDSAAVIRATATRDKGVQADTSARPEEGSAFVLDGAKFPALKGVRRIELRFIDSRLSFVLVAYDDSIKWDDIDDFVGTVSKALSLPAEWKTPAEAGGEGSEKELRCDAFAISANVGNDPLDSRVGAQLTVEDLAAWKALSKRQNDLTEKTKREADEKRKGFKP
;
A
#
# COMPACT_ATOMS: atom_id res chain seq x y z
N MET A 1 -67.38 31.54 -49.09
CA MET A 1 -68.51 31.05 -48.27
C MET A 1 -67.93 30.18 -47.14
N LYS A 2 -68.29 30.47 -45.88
CA LYS A 2 -68.03 29.64 -44.65
C LYS A 2 -68.76 28.28 -44.76
N PRO A 3 -68.62 27.26 -43.87
CA PRO A 3 -67.95 27.19 -42.54
C PRO A 3 -67.05 25.94 -42.31
N ILE A 4 -66.07 25.96 -41.38
CA ILE A 4 -66.09 25.52 -39.96
C ILE A 4 -66.46 24.03 -39.75
N LEU A 5 -65.49 23.22 -39.29
CA LEU A 5 -65.77 22.10 -38.38
C LEU A 5 -64.64 22.00 -37.33
N VAL A 6 -65.06 22.21 -36.08
CA VAL A 6 -64.27 22.11 -34.85
C VAL A 6 -64.33 20.66 -34.39
N ILE A 7 -63.18 20.01 -34.16
CA ILE A 7 -63.13 18.77 -33.37
C ILE A 7 -62.09 18.95 -32.27
N LEU A 8 -62.62 19.03 -31.05
CA LEU A 8 -61.96 19.14 -29.77
C LEU A 8 -61.54 17.72 -29.34
N LEU A 9 -60.24 17.44 -29.22
CA LEU A 9 -59.73 16.17 -28.68
C LEU A 9 -58.94 16.46 -27.41
N ILE A 10 -59.56 16.14 -26.28
CA ILE A 10 -59.03 16.27 -24.93
C ILE A 10 -58.06 15.11 -24.71
N SER A 11 -56.75 15.39 -24.75
CA SER A 11 -55.70 14.45 -24.37
C SER A 11 -55.38 14.59 -22.88
N LEU A 12 -55.81 13.60 -22.10
CA LEU A 12 -55.52 13.43 -20.69
C LEU A 12 -54.07 12.94 -20.53
N THR A 13 -53.13 13.82 -20.20
CA THR A 13 -51.74 13.46 -19.91
C THR A 13 -51.60 13.10 -18.43
N PHE A 14 -51.56 11.79 -18.13
CA PHE A 14 -51.11 11.28 -16.84
C PHE A 14 -49.59 11.46 -16.71
N THR A 15 -49.15 12.50 -16.00
CA THR A 15 -47.77 12.65 -15.56
C THR A 15 -47.52 11.74 -14.34
N ALA A 16 -47.08 10.52 -14.60
CA ALA A 16 -46.53 9.66 -13.56
C ALA A 16 -45.17 10.22 -13.11
N ALA A 17 -45.16 10.89 -11.96
CA ALA A 17 -43.93 11.32 -11.30
C ALA A 17 -43.18 10.08 -10.79
N VAL A 18 -42.23 9.57 -11.58
CA VAL A 18 -41.28 8.56 -11.13
C VAL A 18 -40.29 9.26 -10.19
N GLY A 19 -40.57 9.19 -8.90
CA GLY A 19 -39.65 9.63 -7.86
C GLY A 19 -38.37 8.81 -7.92
N GLN A 20 -37.29 9.39 -8.46
CA GLN A 20 -35.95 8.82 -8.37
C GLN A 20 -35.52 8.85 -6.90
N ARG A 21 -35.78 7.76 -6.17
CA ARG A 21 -35.09 7.50 -4.90
C ARG A 21 -33.62 7.29 -5.25
N LYS A 22 -32.81 8.32 -4.99
CA LYS A 22 -31.35 8.19 -4.85
C LYS A 22 -31.12 7.21 -3.71
N VAL A 23 -30.93 5.93 -4.04
CA VAL A 23 -30.39 4.95 -3.10
C VAL A 23 -28.95 5.39 -2.88
N GLU A 24 -28.70 6.10 -1.78
CA GLU A 24 -27.33 6.27 -1.29
C GLU A 24 -26.84 4.88 -0.91
N ASP A 25 -26.10 4.26 -1.83
CA ASP A 25 -25.40 3.01 -1.61
C ASP A 25 -24.23 3.26 -0.64
N LYS A 26 -24.59 3.39 0.65
CA LYS A 26 -23.63 3.45 1.75
C LYS A 26 -23.12 2.04 1.98
N SER A 27 -22.23 1.62 1.08
CA SER A 27 -21.37 0.45 1.32
C SER A 27 -20.81 0.51 2.74
N PRO A 28 -20.86 -0.58 3.51
CA PRO A 28 -20.35 -0.60 4.88
C PRO A 28 -18.89 -0.13 4.89
N LYS A 29 -18.56 0.75 5.83
CA LYS A 29 -17.17 1.16 6.05
C LYS A 29 -16.52 0.15 7.00
N CYS A 30 -15.28 -0.25 6.71
CA CYS A 30 -14.49 -0.99 7.70
C CYS A 30 -14.26 -0.10 8.92
N THR A 31 -14.65 -0.56 10.11
CA THR A 31 -14.53 0.18 11.39
C THR A 31 -13.52 -0.47 12.33
N LEU A 32 -12.62 -1.30 11.78
CA LEU A 32 -11.61 -2.02 12.56
C LEU A 32 -10.54 -1.06 13.09
N GLY A 33 -10.22 -1.22 14.38
CA GLY A 33 -9.16 -0.51 15.07
C GLY A 33 -7.78 -1.13 14.88
N MET A 34 -6.74 -0.48 15.42
CA MET A 34 -5.33 -0.92 15.28
C MET A 34 -5.05 -2.29 15.90
N ASP A 35 -5.79 -2.66 16.94
CA ASP A 35 -5.75 -3.99 17.58
C ASP A 35 -6.20 -5.12 16.62
N HIS A 36 -7.03 -4.79 15.65
CA HIS A 36 -7.52 -5.68 14.60
C HIS A 36 -6.69 -5.61 13.30
N ALA A 37 -5.63 -4.80 13.25
CA ALA A 37 -4.75 -4.76 12.09
C ALA A 37 -4.13 -6.15 11.85
N PRO A 38 -4.22 -6.71 10.62
CA PRO A 38 -3.76 -8.06 10.37
C PRO A 38 -2.23 -8.14 10.45
N GLU A 39 -1.75 -9.34 10.74
CA GLU A 39 -0.34 -9.66 10.66
C GLU A 39 0.00 -10.18 9.27
N LEU A 40 0.91 -9.49 8.57
CA LEU A 40 1.41 -9.96 7.28
C LEU A 40 2.72 -10.70 7.49
N ARG A 41 2.76 -12.00 7.21
CA ARG A 41 4.00 -12.80 7.20
C ARG A 41 4.87 -12.64 8.46
N GLY A 42 4.27 -12.49 9.64
CA GLY A 42 5.01 -12.31 10.89
C GLY A 42 5.18 -10.86 11.36
N PHE A 43 4.63 -9.88 10.61
CA PHE A 43 4.76 -8.44 10.85
C PHE A 43 3.41 -7.81 11.15
N ARG A 44 3.31 -7.18 12.32
CA ARG A 44 2.12 -6.44 12.78
C ARG A 44 2.45 -4.96 12.92
N LEU A 45 1.53 -4.08 12.55
CA LEU A 45 1.66 -2.64 12.79
C LEU A 45 1.92 -2.32 14.28
N ALA A 46 2.52 -1.17 14.53
CA ALA A 46 2.95 -0.68 15.84
C ALA A 46 4.01 -1.53 16.58
N THR A 47 4.45 -2.66 15.99
CA THR A 47 5.54 -3.48 16.53
C THR A 47 6.83 -2.64 16.66
N PRO A 48 7.53 -2.68 17.81
CA PRO A 48 8.80 -1.96 17.96
C PRO A 48 9.84 -2.42 16.94
N GLN A 49 10.62 -1.47 16.40
CA GLN A 49 11.67 -1.74 15.43
C GLN A 49 12.65 -2.82 15.91
N GLN A 50 13.04 -2.79 17.19
CA GLN A 50 13.95 -3.78 17.77
C GLN A 50 13.38 -5.20 17.73
N THR A 51 12.09 -5.36 18.00
CA THR A 51 11.40 -6.66 17.92
C THR A 51 11.37 -7.19 16.50
N VAL A 52 11.22 -6.31 15.50
CA VAL A 52 11.29 -6.69 14.09
C VAL A 52 12.72 -7.13 13.72
N LEU A 53 13.73 -6.35 14.11
CA LEU A 53 15.14 -6.66 13.81
C LEU A 53 15.66 -7.92 14.47
N ALA A 54 15.15 -8.26 15.67
CA ALA A 54 15.48 -9.51 16.34
C ALA A 54 15.12 -10.76 15.50
N LYS A 55 14.20 -10.66 14.53
CA LYS A 55 13.85 -11.75 13.61
C LYS A 55 14.88 -11.96 12.50
N PHE A 56 15.78 -11.00 12.25
CA PHE A 56 16.73 -11.01 11.14
C PHE A 56 18.17 -10.75 11.62
N PRO A 57 18.86 -11.77 12.13
CA PRO A 57 20.25 -11.63 12.58
C PRO A 57 21.15 -11.10 11.45
N GLY A 58 21.88 -10.01 11.72
CA GLY A 58 22.76 -9.37 10.74
C GLY A 58 22.13 -8.27 9.89
N VAL A 59 20.82 -8.03 10.03
CA VAL A 59 20.15 -6.86 9.46
C VAL A 59 20.27 -5.68 10.44
N SER A 60 20.60 -4.51 9.93
CA SER A 60 20.59 -3.24 10.65
C SER A 60 19.82 -2.19 9.86
N ILE A 61 19.31 -1.17 10.55
CA ILE A 61 18.64 -0.04 9.90
C ILE A 61 19.44 1.21 10.20
N GLU A 62 19.60 2.05 9.18
CA GLU A 62 20.14 3.40 9.31
C GLU A 62 19.34 4.21 10.34
N LYS A 63 19.96 5.29 10.82
CA LYS A 63 19.27 6.18 11.75
C LYS A 63 18.05 6.78 11.05
N PRO A 64 16.92 6.95 11.76
CA PRO A 64 15.77 7.65 11.21
C PRO A 64 16.18 9.03 10.69
N ASP A 65 15.52 9.47 9.62
CA ASP A 65 15.72 10.80 9.06
C ASP A 65 15.24 11.91 10.02
N LYS A 66 15.36 13.16 9.60
CA LYS A 66 14.91 14.32 10.39
C LYS A 66 13.41 14.33 10.72
N PHE A 67 12.62 13.46 10.10
CA PHE A 67 11.18 13.30 10.35
C PHE A 67 10.85 12.07 11.20
N GLY A 68 11.87 11.30 11.62
CA GLY A 68 11.70 10.07 12.39
C GLY A 68 11.36 8.85 11.53
N LEU A 69 11.54 8.94 10.21
CA LEU A 69 11.30 7.83 9.28
C LEU A 69 12.58 7.01 9.08
N ALA A 70 12.47 5.69 9.24
CA ALA A 70 13.48 4.74 8.81
C ALA A 70 12.85 3.70 7.86
N ARG A 71 13.61 3.23 6.87
CA ARG A 71 13.17 2.26 5.87
C ARG A 71 14.07 1.04 5.85
N LEU A 72 13.45 -0.13 5.69
CA LEU A 72 14.14 -1.40 5.55
C LEU A 72 13.52 -2.19 4.38
N ARG A 73 14.36 -2.56 3.40
CA ARG A 73 14.01 -3.46 2.30
C ARG A 73 14.72 -4.80 2.48
N LEU A 74 13.97 -5.89 2.36
CA LEU A 74 14.48 -7.26 2.41
C LEU A 74 14.12 -7.96 1.11
N SER A 75 15.12 -8.26 0.29
CA SER A 75 14.99 -9.04 -0.94
C SER A 75 15.26 -10.50 -0.62
N LEU A 76 14.37 -11.42 -0.99
CA LEU A 76 14.56 -12.85 -0.75
C LEU A 76 15.06 -13.53 -2.02
N ILE A 77 16.09 -14.36 -1.85
CA ILE A 77 16.59 -15.25 -2.89
C ILE A 77 16.51 -16.69 -2.40
N ASP A 78 16.09 -17.60 -3.28
CA ASP A 78 16.28 -19.02 -3.03
C ASP A 78 17.73 -19.37 -3.38
N SER A 79 18.58 -19.46 -2.35
CA SER A 79 19.97 -19.79 -2.53
C SER A 79 20.15 -21.18 -3.14
N ALA A 80 19.23 -22.14 -2.92
CA ALA A 80 19.31 -23.46 -3.55
C ALA A 80 19.13 -23.39 -5.08
N ALA A 81 18.35 -22.41 -5.57
CA ALA A 81 18.24 -22.13 -7.00
C ALA A 81 19.50 -21.45 -7.57
N VAL A 82 20.18 -20.61 -6.77
CA VAL A 82 21.34 -19.80 -7.20
C VAL A 82 22.69 -20.51 -7.01
N ILE A 83 22.83 -21.38 -6.00
CA ILE A 83 24.08 -22.06 -5.60
C ILE A 83 24.57 -23.06 -6.68
N ARG A 84 23.75 -23.41 -7.67
CA ARG A 84 24.26 -24.07 -8.88
C ARG A 84 25.24 -23.20 -9.70
N ALA A 85 25.31 -21.89 -9.44
CA ALA A 85 26.14 -20.95 -10.21
C ALA A 85 27.36 -20.40 -9.46
N THR A 86 27.42 -20.41 -8.11
CA THR A 86 28.58 -19.89 -7.37
C THR A 86 28.77 -20.56 -6.00
N ALA A 87 29.81 -21.39 -5.89
CA ALA A 87 30.29 -21.95 -4.64
C ALA A 87 31.10 -20.89 -3.91
N THR A 88 30.48 -20.13 -3.00
CA THR A 88 31.08 -19.45 -1.82
C THR A 88 30.22 -18.23 -1.43
N ARG A 89 29.33 -18.38 -0.45
CA ARG A 89 28.99 -17.32 0.52
C ARG A 89 28.02 -17.86 1.56
N ASP A 90 28.57 -18.17 2.74
CA ASP A 90 27.86 -18.73 3.90
C ASP A 90 27.00 -17.68 4.66
N LYS A 91 26.87 -16.47 4.13
CA LYS A 91 26.14 -15.39 4.79
C LYS A 91 24.69 -15.41 4.36
N GLY A 92 23.80 -15.82 5.27
CA GLY A 92 22.34 -15.82 5.04
C GLY A 92 21.72 -14.43 4.90
N VAL A 93 22.51 -13.37 5.14
CA VAL A 93 22.13 -11.96 5.01
C VAL A 93 23.30 -11.22 4.36
N GLN A 94 23.03 -10.45 3.33
CA GLN A 94 24.02 -9.59 2.65
C GLN A 94 23.41 -8.21 2.40
N ALA A 95 24.20 -7.14 2.46
CA ALA A 95 23.73 -5.83 2.02
C ALA A 95 23.34 -5.87 0.53
N ASP A 96 22.21 -5.28 0.19
CA ASP A 96 21.73 -5.16 -1.19
C ASP A 96 22.37 -3.93 -1.84
N THR A 97 23.43 -4.14 -2.61
CA THR A 97 24.16 -3.06 -3.28
C THR A 97 23.41 -2.46 -4.47
N SER A 98 22.28 -3.04 -4.88
CA SER A 98 21.44 -2.53 -5.96
C SER A 98 20.37 -1.56 -5.47
N ALA A 99 20.13 -1.52 -4.16
CA ALA A 99 19.15 -0.64 -3.57
C ALA A 99 19.56 0.83 -3.68
N ARG A 100 18.58 1.69 -3.92
CA ARG A 100 18.81 3.12 -4.04
C ARG A 100 18.82 3.78 -2.65
N PRO A 101 19.54 4.90 -2.46
CA PRO A 101 19.61 5.58 -1.15
C PRO A 101 18.24 5.94 -0.57
N GLU A 102 17.26 6.30 -1.40
CA GLU A 102 15.90 6.62 -0.96
C GLU A 102 15.15 5.43 -0.33
N GLU A 103 15.55 4.20 -0.64
CA GLU A 103 14.98 2.96 -0.12
C GLU A 103 15.46 2.66 1.31
N GLY A 104 16.46 3.41 1.80
CA GLY A 104 17.07 3.22 3.11
C GLY A 104 17.93 1.96 3.18
N SER A 105 17.86 1.24 4.29
CA SER A 105 18.68 0.04 4.48
C SER A 105 18.10 -1.13 3.70
N ALA A 106 18.94 -1.81 2.92
CA ALA A 106 18.49 -2.91 2.08
C ALA A 106 19.38 -4.14 2.20
N PHE A 107 18.77 -5.31 2.27
CA PHE A 107 19.46 -6.59 2.44
C PHE A 107 18.86 -7.69 1.56
N VAL A 108 19.72 -8.58 1.11
CA VAL A 108 19.36 -9.86 0.49
C VAL A 108 19.40 -10.95 1.55
N LEU A 109 18.31 -11.70 1.67
CA LEU A 109 18.14 -12.83 2.58
C LEU A 109 18.08 -14.14 1.82
N ASP A 110 18.69 -15.19 2.38
CA ASP A 110 18.46 -16.56 1.93
C ASP A 110 17.10 -17.06 2.43
N GLY A 111 16.14 -17.19 1.51
CA GLY A 111 14.77 -17.61 1.81
C GLY A 111 14.69 -18.98 2.49
N ALA A 112 15.67 -19.87 2.28
CA ALA A 112 15.72 -21.17 2.94
C ALA A 112 15.87 -21.06 4.47
N LYS A 113 16.47 -19.97 4.97
CA LYS A 113 16.64 -19.70 6.40
C LYS A 113 15.39 -19.06 7.03
N PHE A 114 14.42 -18.65 6.22
CA PHE A 114 13.21 -17.96 6.66
C PHE A 114 11.95 -18.63 6.09
N PRO A 115 11.59 -19.84 6.55
CA PRO A 115 10.48 -20.62 5.98
C PRO A 115 9.11 -19.90 6.06
N ALA A 116 8.92 -19.01 7.05
CA ALA A 116 7.71 -18.18 7.16
C ALA A 116 7.52 -17.22 5.96
N LEU A 117 8.60 -16.93 5.23
CA LEU A 117 8.63 -16.04 4.08
C LEU A 117 8.63 -16.80 2.75
N LYS A 118 8.29 -18.10 2.74
CA LYS A 118 8.17 -18.88 1.51
C LYS A 118 7.19 -18.21 0.53
N GLY A 119 7.64 -18.06 -0.71
CA GLY A 119 6.90 -17.41 -1.80
C GLY A 119 6.97 -15.88 -1.79
N VAL A 120 7.66 -15.27 -0.82
CA VAL A 120 7.89 -13.83 -0.79
C VAL A 120 9.17 -13.50 -1.54
N ARG A 121 9.09 -12.50 -2.41
CA ARG A 121 10.20 -11.97 -3.20
C ARG A 121 10.85 -10.77 -2.52
N ARG A 122 10.02 -9.86 -2.00
CA ARG A 122 10.48 -8.62 -1.36
C ARG A 122 9.56 -8.23 -0.21
N ILE A 123 10.16 -7.69 0.84
CA ILE A 123 9.47 -7.08 1.97
C ILE A 123 10.01 -5.66 2.13
N GLU A 124 9.12 -4.68 2.26
CA GLU A 124 9.51 -3.33 2.64
C GLU A 124 8.80 -2.94 3.93
N LEU A 125 9.57 -2.34 4.83
CA LEU A 125 9.13 -1.94 6.15
C LEU A 125 9.46 -0.46 6.32
N ARG A 126 8.49 0.31 6.81
CA ARG A 126 8.76 1.68 7.28
C ARG A 126 8.50 1.77 8.77
N PHE A 127 9.40 2.44 9.45
CA PHE A 127 9.31 2.73 10.86
C PHE A 127 9.17 4.23 11.04
N ILE A 128 8.13 4.65 11.76
CA ILE A 128 7.94 6.04 12.19
C ILE A 128 8.09 6.03 13.71
N ASP A 129 9.02 6.85 14.23
CA ASP A 129 9.31 6.93 15.66
C ASP A 129 9.61 5.55 16.27
N SER A 130 10.41 4.75 15.56
CA SER A 130 10.82 3.38 15.94
C SER A 130 9.69 2.36 16.09
N ARG A 131 8.52 2.61 15.49
CA ARG A 131 7.41 1.65 15.40
C ARG A 131 7.09 1.34 13.95
N LEU A 132 6.81 0.07 13.67
CA LEU A 132 6.43 -0.39 12.35
C LEU A 132 5.10 0.27 11.94
N SER A 133 5.12 1.08 10.89
CA SER A 133 3.96 1.84 10.41
C SER A 133 3.54 1.44 9.00
N PHE A 134 4.37 0.69 8.28
CA PHE A 134 4.09 0.20 6.94
C PHE A 134 4.76 -1.14 6.72
N VAL A 135 4.03 -2.05 6.09
CA VAL A 135 4.54 -3.34 5.60
C VAL A 135 4.08 -3.50 4.16
N LEU A 136 5.01 -3.78 3.25
CA LEU A 136 4.72 -4.29 1.92
C LEU A 136 5.31 -5.69 1.81
N VAL A 137 4.51 -6.61 1.28
CA VAL A 137 4.94 -7.96 0.91
C VAL A 137 4.68 -8.14 -0.58
N ALA A 138 5.75 -8.28 -1.35
CA ALA A 138 5.70 -8.60 -2.76
C ALA A 138 5.99 -10.10 -2.94
N TYR A 139 5.06 -10.80 -3.57
CA TYR A 139 5.15 -12.23 -3.83
C TYR A 139 5.95 -12.51 -5.11
N ASP A 140 6.54 -13.69 -5.17
CA ASP A 140 7.23 -14.17 -6.36
C ASP A 140 6.22 -14.43 -7.50
N ASP A 141 6.61 -14.12 -8.73
CA ASP A 141 5.74 -14.23 -9.90
C ASP A 141 5.40 -15.69 -10.27
N SER A 142 6.02 -16.69 -9.65
CA SER A 142 5.59 -18.09 -9.76
C SER A 142 4.16 -18.34 -9.24
N ILE A 143 3.65 -17.47 -8.37
CA ILE A 143 2.26 -17.51 -7.90
C ILE A 143 1.43 -16.63 -8.84
N LYS A 144 0.70 -17.29 -9.75
CA LYS A 144 -0.21 -16.62 -10.70
C LYS A 144 -1.60 -16.48 -10.07
N TRP A 145 -2.21 -15.33 -10.32
CA TRP A 145 -3.58 -14.99 -9.96
C TRP A 145 -4.32 -14.65 -11.24
N ASP A 146 -5.58 -15.05 -11.33
CA ASP A 146 -6.38 -14.82 -12.53
C ASP A 146 -6.71 -13.33 -12.68
N ASP A 147 -7.09 -12.68 -11.57
CA ASP A 147 -7.35 -11.25 -11.49
C ASP A 147 -7.18 -10.71 -10.06
N ILE A 148 -7.39 -9.39 -9.90
CA ILE A 148 -7.31 -8.70 -8.59
C ILE A 148 -8.40 -9.15 -7.62
N ASP A 149 -9.58 -9.55 -8.10
CA ASP A 149 -10.70 -9.96 -7.26
C ASP A 149 -10.47 -11.35 -6.63
N ASP A 150 -9.89 -12.28 -7.37
CA ASP A 150 -9.43 -13.58 -6.84
C ASP A 150 -8.36 -13.39 -5.75
N PHE A 151 -7.38 -12.53 -6.00
CA PHE A 151 -6.34 -12.21 -5.03
C PHE A 151 -6.93 -11.58 -3.75
N VAL A 152 -7.78 -10.56 -3.90
CA VAL A 152 -8.45 -9.88 -2.77
C VAL A 152 -9.35 -10.83 -2.00
N GLY A 153 -10.10 -11.71 -2.68
CA GLY A 153 -10.95 -12.70 -2.06
C GLY A 153 -10.14 -13.69 -1.19
N THR A 154 -9.00 -14.15 -1.72
CA THR A 154 -8.09 -15.03 -1.00
C THR A 154 -7.46 -14.34 0.21
N VAL A 155 -6.99 -13.10 0.06
CA VAL A 155 -6.44 -12.29 1.15
C VAL A 155 -7.48 -12.03 2.23
N SER A 156 -8.70 -11.63 1.84
CA SER A 156 -9.78 -11.33 2.78
C SER A 156 -10.13 -12.54 3.63
N LYS A 157 -10.22 -13.73 3.01
CA LYS A 157 -10.44 -14.99 3.72
C LYS A 157 -9.29 -15.33 4.66
N ALA A 158 -8.05 -15.24 4.18
CA ALA A 158 -6.86 -15.62 4.95
C ALA A 158 -6.64 -14.72 6.18
N LEU A 159 -6.97 -13.43 6.05
CA LEU A 159 -6.78 -12.43 7.11
C LEU A 159 -8.07 -12.10 7.87
N SER A 160 -9.17 -12.79 7.58
CA SER A 160 -10.49 -12.54 8.19
C SER A 160 -10.95 -11.07 8.05
N LEU A 161 -10.74 -10.49 6.87
CA LEU A 161 -11.10 -9.11 6.55
C LEU A 161 -12.44 -9.04 5.81
N PRO A 162 -13.14 -7.89 5.86
CA PRO A 162 -14.26 -7.61 4.97
C PRO A 162 -13.86 -7.73 3.49
N ALA A 163 -14.77 -8.26 2.66
CA ALA A 163 -14.55 -8.45 1.23
C ALA A 163 -14.78 -7.18 0.38
N GLU A 164 -15.23 -6.09 0.99
CA GLU A 164 -15.68 -4.87 0.31
C GLU A 164 -14.50 -3.89 0.05
N TRP A 165 -13.57 -4.32 -0.80
CA TRP A 165 -12.43 -3.50 -1.21
C TRP A 165 -12.82 -2.60 -2.38
N LYS A 166 -12.21 -1.41 -2.44
CA LYS A 166 -12.54 -0.37 -3.43
C LYS A 166 -11.35 -0.07 -4.31
N THR A 167 -11.58 0.20 -5.58
CA THR A 167 -10.54 0.75 -6.46
C THR A 167 -10.23 2.19 -6.02
N PRO A 168 -8.97 2.54 -5.72
CA PRO A 168 -8.60 3.91 -5.38
C PRO A 168 -9.00 4.87 -6.50
N ALA A 169 -9.48 6.07 -6.17
CA ALA A 169 -9.92 7.05 -7.17
C ALA A 169 -8.80 7.47 -8.14
N GLU A 170 -7.55 7.33 -7.72
CA GLU A 170 -6.35 7.68 -8.49
C GLU A 170 -5.91 6.57 -9.45
N ALA A 171 -6.41 5.34 -9.31
CA ALA A 171 -5.94 4.17 -10.06
C ALA A 171 -6.40 4.11 -11.54
N GLY A 172 -7.21 5.07 -12.01
CA GLY A 172 -7.77 5.04 -13.37
C GLY A 172 -8.87 3.99 -13.52
N GLY A 173 -9.06 3.45 -14.74
CA GLY A 173 -10.13 2.49 -15.12
C GLY A 173 -10.03 1.10 -14.46
N GLU A 174 -10.16 0.00 -15.21
CA GLU A 174 -10.00 -1.39 -14.70
C GLU A 174 -8.65 -1.54 -13.98
N GLY A 175 -8.65 -1.28 -12.68
CA GLY A 175 -7.44 -1.18 -11.88
C GLY A 175 -6.97 -2.56 -11.43
N SER A 176 -5.67 -2.80 -11.57
CA SER A 176 -4.97 -3.92 -10.91
C SER A 176 -4.84 -3.74 -9.39
N GLU A 177 -5.44 -2.70 -8.83
CA GLU A 177 -5.33 -2.31 -7.43
C GLU A 177 -6.70 -2.20 -6.75
N LYS A 178 -6.78 -2.72 -5.53
CA LYS A 178 -7.91 -2.52 -4.61
C LYS A 178 -7.42 -2.19 -3.22
N GLU A 179 -8.18 -1.38 -2.50
CA GLU A 179 -7.89 -0.93 -1.14
C GLU A 179 -9.07 -1.21 -0.20
N LEU A 180 -8.76 -1.72 0.98
CA LEU A 180 -9.66 -1.74 2.14
C LEU A 180 -9.16 -0.73 3.17
N ARG A 181 -9.97 0.29 3.45
CA ARG A 181 -9.64 1.36 4.39
C ARG A 181 -10.48 1.24 5.66
N CYS A 182 -9.82 1.03 6.78
CA CYS A 182 -10.40 0.92 8.11
C CYS A 182 -10.14 2.20 8.93
N ASP A 183 -10.57 2.24 10.20
CA ASP A 183 -10.46 3.45 11.04
C ASP A 183 -8.99 3.79 11.36
N ALA A 184 -8.16 2.78 11.60
CA ALA A 184 -6.77 2.98 12.03
C ALA A 184 -5.71 2.59 10.99
N PHE A 185 -6.05 1.76 10.02
CA PHE A 185 -5.13 1.25 9.02
C PHE A 185 -5.79 1.13 7.64
N ALA A 186 -4.96 1.06 6.60
CA ALA A 186 -5.39 0.72 5.25
C ALA A 186 -4.62 -0.50 4.75
N ILE A 187 -5.24 -1.26 3.85
CA ILE A 187 -4.65 -2.41 3.18
C ILE A 187 -4.86 -2.23 1.69
N SER A 188 -3.80 -2.31 0.89
CA SER A 188 -3.90 -2.29 -0.57
C SER A 188 -3.35 -3.58 -1.16
N ALA A 189 -4.04 -4.09 -2.16
CA ALA A 189 -3.66 -5.26 -2.94
C ALA A 189 -3.43 -4.82 -4.37
N ASN A 190 -2.34 -5.28 -4.97
CA ASN A 190 -2.03 -5.03 -6.38
C ASN A 190 -1.65 -6.34 -7.08
N VAL A 191 -2.23 -6.60 -8.24
CA VAL A 191 -1.85 -7.73 -9.11
C VAL A 191 -1.35 -7.15 -10.42
N GLY A 192 -0.05 -6.92 -10.51
CA GLY A 192 0.58 -6.30 -11.67
C GLY A 192 2.09 -6.44 -11.61
N ASN A 193 2.74 -6.26 -12.75
CA ASN A 193 4.19 -6.33 -12.83
C ASN A 193 4.81 -5.13 -12.12
N ASP A 194 5.78 -5.37 -11.25
CA ASP A 194 6.65 -4.31 -10.75
C ASP A 194 7.56 -3.83 -11.89
N PRO A 195 7.57 -2.52 -12.24
CA PRO A 195 8.39 -2.01 -13.34
C PRO A 195 9.91 -2.15 -13.10
N LEU A 196 10.33 -2.39 -11.86
CA LEU A 196 11.72 -2.53 -11.44
C LEU A 196 12.14 -4.00 -11.23
N ASP A 197 11.20 -4.93 -11.04
CA ASP A 197 11.50 -6.36 -10.90
C ASP A 197 10.39 -7.22 -11.52
N SER A 198 10.62 -7.74 -12.74
CA SER A 198 9.65 -8.57 -13.45
C SER A 198 9.34 -9.92 -12.79
N ARG A 199 10.04 -10.27 -11.70
CA ARG A 199 9.79 -11.47 -10.87
C ARG A 199 8.89 -11.18 -9.67
N VAL A 200 8.43 -9.94 -9.51
CA VAL A 200 7.40 -9.60 -8.53
C VAL A 200 6.04 -9.82 -9.18
N GLY A 201 5.24 -10.68 -8.55
CA GLY A 201 3.83 -10.87 -8.86
C GLY A 201 2.95 -9.96 -8.01
N ALA A 202 1.95 -10.55 -7.34
CA ALA A 202 1.03 -9.80 -6.50
C ALA A 202 1.74 -9.14 -5.29
N GLN A 203 1.22 -8.01 -4.85
CA GLN A 203 1.73 -7.23 -3.73
C GLN A 203 0.61 -6.93 -2.75
N LEU A 204 0.94 -6.93 -1.46
CA LEU A 204 0.03 -6.57 -0.38
C LEU A 204 0.70 -5.57 0.54
N THR A 205 0.02 -4.47 0.83
CA THR A 205 0.49 -3.43 1.74
C THR A 205 -0.45 -3.29 2.93
N VAL A 206 0.09 -2.96 4.10
CA VAL A 206 -0.66 -2.58 5.30
C VAL A 206 0.01 -1.34 5.89
N GLU A 207 -0.78 -0.28 6.11
CA GLU A 207 -0.29 1.04 6.54
C GLU A 207 -1.05 1.58 7.74
N ASP A 208 -0.32 2.13 8.72
CA ASP A 208 -0.86 2.88 9.85
C ASP A 208 -1.22 4.31 9.42
N LEU A 209 -2.51 4.61 9.40
CA LEU A 209 -3.03 5.90 8.92
C LEU A 209 -2.67 7.06 9.85
N ALA A 210 -2.58 6.81 11.16
CA ALA A 210 -2.25 7.85 12.13
C ALA A 210 -0.76 8.21 12.06
N ALA A 211 0.10 7.19 11.98
CA ALA A 211 1.54 7.39 11.81
C ALA A 211 1.86 8.09 10.49
N TRP A 212 1.22 7.66 9.38
CA TRP A 212 1.38 8.30 8.08
C TRP A 212 0.97 9.77 8.13
N LYS A 213 -0.21 10.08 8.67
CA LYS A 213 -0.68 11.47 8.83
C LYS A 213 0.30 12.33 9.64
N ALA A 214 0.85 11.79 10.73
CA ALA A 214 1.83 12.50 11.55
C ALA A 214 3.12 12.80 10.77
N LEU A 215 3.63 11.83 10.00
CA LEU A 215 4.80 12.01 9.14
C LEU A 215 4.55 13.05 8.05
N SER A 216 3.44 12.95 7.31
CA SER A 216 3.07 13.91 6.26
C SER A 216 2.97 15.32 6.81
N LYS A 217 2.42 15.48 8.02
CA LYS A 217 2.38 16.80 8.68
C LYS A 217 3.79 17.36 8.92
N ARG A 218 4.72 16.57 9.46
CA ARG A 218 6.11 17.01 9.71
C ARG A 218 6.82 17.44 8.41
N GLN A 219 6.59 16.71 7.32
CA GLN A 219 7.16 17.01 6.00
C GLN A 219 6.60 18.32 5.43
N ASN A 220 5.28 18.51 5.52
CA ASN A 220 4.61 19.72 5.06
C ASN A 220 5.03 20.95 5.88
N ASP A 221 5.08 20.84 7.21
CA ASP A 221 5.51 21.92 8.10
C ASP A 221 6.93 22.40 7.78
N LEU A 222 7.85 21.47 7.49
CA LEU A 222 9.21 21.83 7.09
C LEU A 222 9.26 22.49 5.72
N THR A 223 8.51 21.96 4.75
CA THR A 223 8.46 22.50 3.39
C THR A 223 7.95 23.94 3.40
N GLU A 224 6.86 24.20 4.14
CA GLU A 224 6.31 25.54 4.31
C GLU A 224 7.28 26.48 5.04
N LYS A 225 7.98 25.99 6.07
CA LYS A 225 9.02 26.78 6.75
C LYS A 225 10.14 27.19 5.80
N THR A 226 10.69 26.24 5.05
CA THR A 226 11.78 26.52 4.09
C THR A 226 11.33 27.49 2.99
N LYS A 227 10.08 27.37 2.52
CA LYS A 227 9.50 28.31 1.55
C LYS A 227 9.41 29.73 2.11
N ARG A 228 8.94 29.90 3.35
CA ARG A 228 8.86 31.22 4.01
C ARG A 228 10.24 31.86 4.18
N GLU A 229 11.24 31.10 4.65
CA GLU A 229 12.61 31.59 4.79
C GLU A 229 13.24 31.99 3.45
N ALA A 230 12.95 31.25 2.37
CA ALA A 230 13.41 31.60 1.03
C ALA A 230 12.76 32.89 0.51
N ASP A 231 11.46 33.07 0.74
CA ASP A 231 10.71 34.27 0.35
C ASP A 231 11.16 35.51 1.14
N GLU A 232 11.47 35.36 2.43
CA GLU A 232 12.04 36.43 3.26
C GLU A 232 13.44 36.85 2.78
N LYS A 233 14.31 35.88 2.47
CA LYS A 233 15.65 36.16 1.91
C LYS A 233 15.55 36.90 0.57
N ARG A 234 14.59 36.53 -0.29
CA ARG A 234 14.34 37.22 -1.57
C ARG A 234 13.87 38.67 -1.36
N LYS A 235 13.05 38.94 -0.36
CA LYS A 235 12.60 40.31 -0.02
C LYS A 235 13.72 41.16 0.60
N GLY A 236 14.67 40.55 1.30
CA GLY A 236 15.81 41.23 1.92
C GLY A 236 16.91 41.64 0.93
N PHE A 237 16.97 41.00 -0.25
CA PHE A 237 17.89 41.38 -1.31
C PHE A 237 17.30 42.55 -2.12
N LYS A 238 17.45 43.78 -1.62
CA LYS A 238 17.25 44.99 -2.43
C LYS A 238 18.56 45.28 -3.18
N PRO A 239 18.53 45.44 -4.53
CA PRO A 239 19.71 45.82 -5.30
C PRO A 239 20.23 47.21 -4.92
#